data_AF-A0A9W8FZQ7-F1
#
_entry.id   AF-A0A9W8FZQ7-F1
#
_cell.length_a   1.000
_cell.length_b   1.000
_cell.length_c   1.000
_cell.angle_alpha   90.00
_cell.angle_beta   90.00
_cell.angle_gamma   90.00
#
_symmetry.space_group_name_H-M   'P 1'
#
loop_
_entity.id
_entity.type
_entity.pdbx_description
1 polymer ?
#
loop_
_entity_poly.entity_id
_entity_poly.type
_entity_poly.pdbx_seq_one_letter_code
_entity_poly.pdbx_strand_id
1 'polypeptide(L)'
;MRHNFIGMVISTAMDKTVRVRVPKRIMNHHVQKEVLLHKNYMAHDEFEKCKLGDIVRIEHCRKLSRHKSFAVAEIVKPARTWTDPDTGITASRFAVRGFSVASTSRKDFLQDLYLKEIRNYKPDAKATKADVTTKEFVAPKTPEAPKNDVNLDVDIKAYEQNGTITTA
;
A
#
# COMPACT_ATOMS: atom_id res chain seq x y z
N MET A 1 5.37 -24.69 50.70
CA MET A 1 5.91 -24.07 49.46
C MET A 1 4.84 -23.18 48.85
N ARG A 2 5.12 -21.91 48.53
CA ARG A 2 4.12 -21.01 47.91
C ARG A 2 4.09 -21.22 46.39
N HIS A 3 2.91 -21.15 45.78
CA HIS A 3 2.79 -21.22 44.32
C HIS A 3 3.34 -19.94 43.68
N ASN A 4 4.31 -20.11 42.78
CA ASN A 4 4.97 -19.01 42.08
C ASN A 4 4.71 -19.11 40.58
N PHE A 5 4.41 -17.99 39.93
CA PHE A 5 4.25 -17.90 38.49
C PHE A 5 5.10 -16.76 37.93
N ILE A 6 5.57 -16.91 36.70
CA ILE A 6 6.28 -15.86 35.98
C ILE A 6 5.38 -15.40 34.83
N GLY A 7 5.23 -14.09 34.67
CA GLY A 7 4.35 -13.54 33.65
C GLY A 7 4.70 -12.10 33.30
N MET A 8 4.04 -11.59 32.27
CA MET A 8 4.25 -10.22 31.76
C MET A 8 3.14 -9.30 32.26
N VAL A 9 3.48 -8.08 32.67
CA VAL A 9 2.52 -7.05 33.07
C VAL A 9 1.80 -6.51 31.83
N ILE A 10 0.47 -6.69 31.80
CA ILE A 10 -0.40 -6.20 30.71
C ILE A 10 -0.96 -4.81 31.02
N SER A 11 -1.29 -4.55 32.29
CA SER A 11 -1.96 -3.33 32.70
C SER A 11 -1.60 -2.95 34.13
N THR A 12 -1.39 -1.65 34.33
CA THR A 12 -1.06 -0.99 35.60
C THR A 12 -2.07 0.12 35.91
N ALA A 13 -3.28 0.06 35.33
CA ALA A 13 -4.28 1.13 35.43
C ALA A 13 -5.02 1.20 36.78
N MET A 14 -4.76 0.27 37.70
CA MET A 14 -5.44 0.17 38.99
C MET A 14 -4.44 0.41 40.12
N ASP A 15 -4.89 1.08 41.18
CA ASP A 15 -4.05 1.36 42.36
C ASP A 15 -3.57 0.08 43.03
N LYS A 16 -2.28 0.05 43.36
CA LYS A 16 -1.59 -1.03 44.07
C LYS A 16 -1.86 -2.43 43.49
N THR A 17 -2.21 -2.50 42.21
CA THR A 17 -2.70 -3.73 41.57
C THR A 17 -2.27 -3.79 40.12
N VAL A 18 -1.56 -4.86 39.76
CA VAL A 18 -1.11 -5.11 38.39
C VAL A 18 -1.77 -6.34 37.79
N ARG A 19 -2.13 -6.25 36.51
CA ARG A 19 -2.69 -7.37 35.75
C ARG A 19 -1.57 -8.08 35.01
N VAL A 20 -1.30 -9.33 35.39
CA VAL A 20 -0.17 -10.13 34.88
C VAL A 20 -0.69 -11.26 34.00
N ARG A 21 -0.12 -11.42 32.79
CA ARG A 21 -0.36 -12.56 31.89
C ARG A 21 0.66 -13.66 32.18
N VAL A 22 0.18 -14.80 32.65
CA VAL A 22 1.02 -15.99 32.85
C VAL A 22 0.81 -16.94 31.65
N PRO A 23 1.87 -17.29 30.90
CA PRO A 23 1.79 -18.32 29.88
C PRO A 23 1.70 -19.72 30.53
N LYS A 24 0.88 -20.60 29.97
CA LYS A 24 0.75 -22.00 30.35
C LYS A 24 0.85 -22.85 29.10
N ARG A 25 1.81 -23.77 29.04
CA ARG A 25 1.90 -24.77 27.97
C ARG A 25 0.99 -25.95 28.30
N ILE A 26 0.18 -26.37 27.35
CA ILE A 26 -0.71 -27.53 27.46
C ILE A 26 -0.64 -28.32 26.16
N MET A 27 -0.56 -29.65 26.27
CA MET A 27 -0.71 -30.54 25.12
C MET A 27 -2.15 -30.53 24.62
N ASN A 28 -2.38 -30.16 23.36
CA ASN A 28 -3.67 -30.37 22.72
C ASN A 28 -3.76 -31.83 22.26
N HIS A 29 -4.62 -32.63 22.91
CA HIS A 29 -4.76 -34.06 22.64
C HIS A 29 -5.22 -34.39 21.22
N HIS A 30 -5.98 -33.52 20.56
CA HIS A 30 -6.49 -33.78 19.22
C HIS A 30 -5.38 -33.67 18.16
N VAL A 31 -4.51 -32.66 18.30
CA VAL A 31 -3.47 -32.35 17.32
C VAL A 31 -2.09 -32.87 17.77
N GLN A 32 -1.98 -33.34 19.01
CA GLN A 32 -0.73 -33.77 19.65
C GLN A 32 0.38 -32.71 19.56
N LYS A 33 -0.01 -31.43 19.64
CA LYS A 33 0.91 -30.28 19.63
C LYS A 33 0.79 -29.51 20.94
N GLU A 34 1.93 -29.04 21.44
CA GLU A 34 1.98 -28.18 22.61
C GLU A 34 1.50 -26.77 22.23
N VAL A 35 0.44 -26.30 22.89
CA VAL A 35 -0.15 -24.99 22.65
C VAL A 35 0.12 -24.09 23.85
N LEU A 36 0.48 -22.85 23.57
CA LEU A 36 0.68 -21.83 24.58
C LEU A 36 -0.63 -21.09 24.85
N LEU A 37 -1.18 -21.30 26.05
CA LEU A 37 -2.34 -20.59 26.56
C LEU A 37 -1.89 -19.51 27.55
N HIS A 38 -2.82 -18.62 27.90
CA HIS A 38 -2.56 -17.54 28.84
C HIS A 38 -3.65 -17.47 29.89
N LYS A 39 -3.26 -17.21 31.14
CA LYS A 39 -4.18 -16.86 32.22
C LYS A 39 -3.76 -15.54 32.84
N ASN A 40 -4.74 -14.67 33.06
CA ASN A 40 -4.50 -13.37 33.69
C ASN A 40 -4.71 -13.47 35.19
N TYR A 41 -3.82 -12.84 35.95
CA TYR A 41 -3.87 -12.74 37.40
C TYR A 41 -3.83 -11.28 37.84
N MET A 42 -4.50 -10.97 38.94
CA MET A 42 -4.35 -9.67 39.62
C MET A 42 -3.36 -9.87 40.77
N ALA A 43 -2.24 -9.16 40.69
CA ALA A 43 -1.21 -9.19 41.71
C ALA A 43 -1.16 -7.84 42.44
N HIS A 44 -0.91 -7.90 43.74
CA HIS A 44 -0.69 -6.73 44.58
C HIS A 44 0.74 -6.24 44.44
N ASP A 45 0.88 -4.94 44.21
CA ASP A 45 2.15 -4.21 44.29
C ASP A 45 1.94 -3.05 45.25
N GLU A 46 2.63 -3.03 46.38
CA GLU A 46 2.45 -2.00 47.42
C GLU A 46 3.05 -0.65 47.01
N PHE A 47 4.12 -0.68 46.22
CA PHE A 47 4.92 0.49 45.89
C PHE A 47 4.76 0.93 44.42
N GLU A 48 3.88 0.28 43.67
CA GLU A 48 3.58 0.58 42.25
C GLU A 48 4.85 0.66 41.38
N LYS A 49 5.82 -0.21 41.66
CA LYS A 49 7.12 -0.24 40.99
C LYS A 49 7.03 -0.83 39.59
N CYS A 50 6.04 -1.68 39.34
CA CYS A 50 5.90 -2.41 38.08
C CYS A 50 5.43 -1.50 36.95
N LYS A 51 6.10 -1.61 35.79
CA LYS A 51 5.73 -0.92 34.55
C LYS A 51 5.09 -1.88 33.55
N LEU A 52 4.42 -1.31 32.55
CA LEU A 52 3.84 -2.08 31.44
C LEU A 52 4.93 -2.80 30.66
N GLY A 53 4.74 -4.11 30.43
CA GLY A 53 5.69 -4.95 29.69
C GLY A 53 6.83 -5.54 30.53
N ASP A 54 6.88 -5.28 31.84
CA ASP A 54 7.81 -5.95 32.74
C ASP A 54 7.49 -7.45 32.84
N ILE A 55 8.52 -8.29 33.00
CA ILE A 55 8.38 -9.69 33.39
C ILE A 55 8.54 -9.77 34.91
N VAL A 56 7.51 -10.25 35.58
CA VAL A 56 7.41 -10.30 37.04
C VAL A 56 7.19 -11.72 37.51
N ARG A 57 7.77 -12.05 38.67
CA ARG A 57 7.43 -13.26 39.42
C ARG A 57 6.39 -12.90 40.46
N ILE A 58 5.23 -13.55 40.38
CA ILE A 58 4.14 -13.40 41.32
C ILE A 58 4.10 -14.62 42.25
N GLU A 59 3.84 -14.37 43.53
CA GLU A 59 3.70 -15.41 44.55
C GLU A 59 2.31 -15.37 45.17
N HIS A 60 1.83 -16.53 45.63
CA HIS A 60 0.56 -16.60 46.34
C HIS A 60 0.65 -15.89 47.69
N CYS A 61 -0.33 -15.04 47.99
CA CYS A 61 -0.43 -14.31 49.26
C CYS A 61 -1.81 -14.54 49.89
N ARG A 62 -2.06 -13.94 51.06
CA ARG A 62 -3.42 -13.91 51.61
C ARG A 62 -4.36 -13.23 50.63
N LYS A 63 -5.62 -13.66 50.57
CA LYS A 63 -6.62 -13.02 49.73
C LYS A 63 -6.82 -11.57 50.16
N LEU A 64 -6.47 -10.61 49.29
CA LEU A 64 -6.63 -9.17 49.53
C LEU A 64 -7.93 -8.64 48.93
N SER A 65 -8.47 -9.32 47.92
CA SER A 65 -9.75 -9.03 47.27
C SER A 65 -10.30 -10.31 46.62
N ARG A 66 -11.48 -10.25 45.99
CA ARG A 66 -12.11 -11.40 45.30
C ARG A 66 -11.16 -12.10 44.33
N HIS A 67 -10.37 -11.32 43.58
CA HIS A 67 -9.47 -11.80 42.52
C HIS A 67 -7.97 -11.57 42.80
N LYS A 68 -7.64 -10.81 43.85
CA LYS A 68 -6.26 -10.45 44.20
C LYS A 68 -5.74 -11.36 45.31
N SER A 69 -5.21 -12.52 44.92
CA SER A 69 -4.60 -13.53 45.80
C SER A 69 -3.11 -13.75 45.53
N PHE A 70 -2.52 -12.88 44.72
CA PHE A 70 -1.09 -12.90 44.40
C PHE A 70 -0.46 -11.56 44.76
N ALA A 71 0.82 -11.59 45.11
CA ALA A 71 1.66 -10.42 45.30
C ALA A 71 2.86 -10.48 44.35
N VAL A 72 3.37 -9.32 43.94
CA VAL A 72 4.61 -9.25 43.15
C VAL A 72 5.79 -9.51 44.09
N ALA A 73 6.57 -10.55 43.81
CA ALA A 73 7.76 -10.89 44.60
C ALA A 73 9.01 -10.18 44.06
N GLU A 74 9.19 -10.20 42.75
CA GLU A 74 10.34 -9.58 42.08
C GLU A 74 10.02 -9.23 40.62
N ILE A 75 10.73 -8.23 40.11
CA ILE A 75 10.77 -7.91 38.68
C ILE A 75 11.93 -8.68 38.08
N VAL A 76 11.63 -9.76 37.35
CA VAL A 76 12.62 -10.65 36.73
C VAL A 76 13.32 -9.97 35.56
N LYS A 77 12.57 -9.21 34.77
CA LYS A 77 13.12 -8.47 33.63
C LYS A 77 12.35 -7.17 33.44
N PRO A 78 13.02 -6.01 33.44
CA PRO A 78 12.35 -4.75 33.14
C PRO A 78 11.92 -4.69 31.68
N ALA A 79 10.89 -3.89 31.41
CA ALA A 79 10.39 -3.60 30.08
C ALA A 79 11.52 -3.03 29.22
N ARG A 80 11.55 -3.44 27.95
CA ARG A 80 12.52 -2.93 26.98
C ARG A 80 12.10 -1.52 26.55
N THR A 81 12.58 -0.52 27.27
CA THR A 81 12.49 0.89 26.89
C THR A 81 13.74 1.29 26.13
N TRP A 82 13.59 1.91 24.97
CA TRP A 82 14.69 2.61 24.31
C TRP A 82 14.54 4.09 24.64
N THR A 83 15.63 4.72 25.06
CA THR A 83 15.68 6.15 25.40
C THR A 83 16.61 6.83 24.42
N ASP A 84 16.09 7.78 23.67
CA ASP A 84 16.82 8.55 22.68
C ASP A 84 17.79 9.49 23.43
N PRO A 85 19.11 9.45 23.15
CA PRO A 85 20.08 10.28 23.86
C PRO A 85 19.94 11.78 23.55
N ASP A 86 19.45 12.13 22.36
CA ASP A 86 19.40 13.52 21.90
C ASP A 86 18.11 14.24 22.30
N THR A 87 16.99 13.52 22.38
CA THR A 87 15.66 14.09 22.69
C THR A 87 15.18 13.73 24.09
N GLY A 88 15.79 12.74 24.75
CA GLY A 88 15.35 12.22 26.04
C GLY A 88 13.99 11.51 26.00
N ILE A 89 13.41 11.32 24.81
CA ILE A 89 12.12 10.67 24.62
C ILE A 89 12.31 9.16 24.84
N THR A 90 11.44 8.56 25.65
CA THR A 90 11.45 7.11 25.89
C THR A 90 10.47 6.42 24.95
N ALA A 91 10.96 5.73 23.93
CA ALA A 91 10.16 4.90 23.06
C ALA A 91 9.84 3.54 23.74
N SER A 92 8.56 3.36 24.06
CA SER A 92 8.00 2.06 24.45
C SER A 92 7.41 1.36 23.23
N ARG A 93 7.76 0.08 23.05
CA ARG A 93 7.23 -0.76 21.96
C ARG A 93 5.76 -1.16 22.17
N PHE A 94 5.22 -0.87 23.35
CA PHE A 94 3.83 -1.10 23.71
C PHE A 94 2.99 0.18 23.61
N ALA A 95 3.48 1.19 22.87
CA ALA A 95 2.67 2.35 22.50
C ALA A 95 1.35 1.85 21.92
N VAL A 96 0.28 2.25 22.61
CA VAL A 96 -1.11 1.93 22.35
C VAL A 96 -1.35 2.00 20.85
N ARG A 97 -1.76 0.89 20.23
CA ARG A 97 -2.51 0.94 18.97
C ARG A 97 -3.83 1.65 19.30
N GLY A 98 -3.74 2.96 19.48
CA GLY A 98 -4.88 3.82 19.56
C GLY A 98 -5.46 3.87 18.16
N PHE A 99 -6.76 3.65 18.05
CA PHE A 99 -7.48 4.19 16.91
C PHE A 99 -7.41 5.72 17.04
N SER A 100 -6.32 6.34 16.59
CA SER A 100 -6.33 7.76 16.30
C SER A 100 -7.15 7.95 15.02
N VAL A 101 -8.44 8.21 15.18
CA VAL A 101 -9.24 8.84 14.13
C VAL A 101 -8.88 10.32 14.14
N ALA A 102 -7.94 10.69 13.26
CA ALA A 102 -7.70 12.01 12.65
C ALA A 102 -6.19 12.05 12.29
N SER A 103 -5.73 12.20 11.06
CA SER A 103 -6.30 12.61 9.78
C SER A 103 -5.78 11.61 8.74
N THR A 104 -6.48 11.45 7.61
CA THR A 104 -5.99 10.84 6.36
C THR A 104 -4.46 10.80 6.36
N SER A 105 -3.88 9.59 6.33
CA SER A 105 -2.46 9.38 6.01
C SER A 105 -2.11 10.41 4.95
N ARG A 106 -1.32 11.44 5.29
CA ARG A 106 -1.00 12.52 4.34
C ARG A 106 -0.46 11.82 3.13
N LYS A 107 -1.28 11.74 2.07
CA LYS A 107 -0.88 11.10 0.83
C LYS A 107 0.31 11.91 0.37
N ASP A 108 1.45 11.26 0.25
CA ASP A 108 2.66 11.92 -0.21
C ASP A 108 2.38 12.38 -1.64
N PHE A 109 2.09 13.67 -1.79
CA PHE A 109 1.63 14.25 -3.05
C PHE A 109 2.65 14.05 -4.16
N LEU A 110 3.95 13.96 -3.82
CA LEU A 110 5.00 13.66 -4.78
C LEU A 110 4.91 12.21 -5.24
N GLN A 111 4.64 11.29 -4.33
CA GLN A 111 4.46 9.87 -4.66
C GLN A 111 3.17 9.64 -5.46
N ASP A 112 2.08 10.31 -5.11
CA ASP A 112 0.81 10.24 -5.84
C ASP A 112 0.90 10.88 -7.24
N LEU A 113 1.63 11.99 -7.38
CA LEU A 113 1.91 12.61 -8.68
C LEU A 113 2.77 11.69 -9.56
N TYR A 114 3.83 11.12 -9.00
CA TYR A 114 4.71 10.15 -9.68
C TYR A 114 3.94 8.90 -10.12
N LEU A 115 3.10 8.34 -9.24
CA LEU A 115 2.25 7.20 -9.56
C LEU A 115 1.20 7.53 -10.63
N LYS A 116 0.69 8.77 -10.65
CA LYS A 116 -0.24 9.25 -11.67
C LYS A 116 0.46 9.39 -13.03
N GLU A 117 1.70 9.88 -13.07
CA GLU A 117 2.52 9.94 -14.28
C GLU A 117 2.83 8.54 -14.82
N ILE A 118 3.24 7.59 -13.96
CA ILE A 118 3.49 6.20 -14.39
C ILE A 118 2.22 5.53 -14.91
N ARG A 119 1.08 5.71 -14.24
CA ARG A 119 -0.19 5.09 -14.68
C ARG A 119 -0.72 5.66 -15.98
N ASN A 120 -0.49 6.93 -16.23
CA ASN A 120 -0.90 7.60 -17.46
C ASN A 120 0.10 7.37 -18.62
N TYR A 121 1.28 6.83 -18.33
CA TYR A 121 2.24 6.45 -19.37
C TYR A 121 1.66 5.31 -20.22
N LYS A 122 1.15 5.69 -21.39
CA LYS A 122 0.95 4.76 -22.50
C LYS A 122 2.24 4.82 -23.32
N PRO A 123 2.97 3.71 -23.48
CA PRO A 123 4.07 3.68 -24.44
C PRO A 123 3.49 4.02 -25.82
N ASP A 124 4.19 4.84 -26.60
CA ASP A 124 3.82 5.09 -27.99
C ASP A 124 3.60 3.73 -28.67
N ALA A 125 2.49 3.62 -29.42
CA ALA A 125 2.20 2.39 -30.14
C ALA A 125 3.42 2.07 -31.00
N LYS A 126 4.14 0.99 -30.68
CA LYS A 126 5.22 0.51 -31.54
C LYS A 126 4.59 0.34 -32.91
N ALA A 127 5.11 1.05 -33.91
CA ALA A 127 4.65 0.91 -35.28
C ALA A 127 4.71 -0.56 -35.64
N THR A 128 3.54 -1.21 -35.67
CA THR A 128 3.37 -2.49 -36.33
C THR A 128 3.73 -2.22 -37.77
N LYS A 129 4.88 -2.75 -38.22
CA LYS A 129 5.07 -2.96 -39.64
C LYS A 129 3.90 -3.83 -40.06
N ALA A 130 2.93 -3.23 -40.73
CA ALA A 130 1.95 -4.00 -41.47
C ALA A 130 2.76 -4.88 -42.42
N ASP A 131 2.56 -6.19 -42.36
CA ASP A 131 3.01 -7.09 -43.39
C ASP A 131 2.24 -6.72 -44.67
N VAL A 132 2.80 -5.77 -45.42
CA VAL A 132 2.36 -5.45 -46.77
C VAL A 132 3.03 -6.48 -47.66
N THR A 133 2.30 -7.52 -48.02
CA THR A 133 2.63 -8.32 -49.20
C THR A 133 2.68 -7.35 -50.38
N THR A 134 3.89 -7.03 -50.86
CA THR A 134 4.10 -6.19 -52.03
C THR A 134 3.47 -6.86 -53.24
N LYS A 135 2.29 -6.39 -53.68
CA LYS A 135 1.84 -6.66 -55.05
C LYS A 135 2.79 -5.91 -55.98
N GLU A 136 3.41 -6.63 -56.90
CA GLU A 136 4.27 -6.04 -57.93
C GLU A 136 3.51 -4.93 -58.66
N PHE A 137 4.08 -3.73 -58.62
CA PHE A 137 3.47 -2.54 -59.19
C PHE A 137 3.64 -2.55 -60.71
N VAL A 138 2.58 -2.84 -61.44
CA VAL A 138 2.50 -2.58 -62.88
C VAL A 138 2.10 -1.12 -63.04
N ALA A 139 2.96 -0.31 -63.67
CA ALA A 139 2.65 1.08 -63.94
C ALA A 139 1.33 1.16 -64.73
N PRO A 140 0.41 2.09 -64.38
CA PRO A 140 -0.78 2.31 -65.18
C PRO A 140 -0.34 2.67 -66.60
N LYS A 141 -1.03 2.11 -67.61
CA LYS A 141 -0.81 2.56 -69.00
C LYS A 141 -0.93 4.08 -69.02
N THR A 142 0.10 4.73 -69.55
CA THR A 142 0.14 6.18 -69.69
C THR A 142 -1.17 6.64 -70.31
N PRO A 143 -1.88 7.61 -69.71
CA PRO A 143 -3.11 8.10 -70.30
C PRO A 143 -2.79 8.57 -71.72
N GLU A 144 -3.51 8.06 -72.70
CA GLU A 144 -3.44 8.62 -74.05
C GLU A 144 -3.80 10.09 -73.94
N ALA A 145 -2.91 10.96 -74.43
CA ALA A 145 -3.15 12.39 -74.43
C ALA A 145 -4.52 12.65 -75.08
N PRO A 146 -5.34 13.54 -74.51
CA PRO A 146 -6.61 13.87 -75.12
C PRO A 146 -6.34 14.35 -76.55
N LYS A 147 -6.90 13.63 -77.52
CA LYS A 147 -6.93 14.10 -78.89
C LYS A 147 -7.88 15.30 -78.87
N ASN A 148 -7.29 16.48 -78.90
CA ASN A 148 -8.05 17.69 -79.13
C ASN A 148 -8.43 17.68 -80.60
N ASP A 149 -9.66 17.26 -80.90
CA ASP A 149 -10.23 17.20 -82.25
C ASP A 149 -10.61 18.62 -82.72
N VAL A 150 -9.70 19.59 -82.57
CA VAL A 150 -9.87 20.92 -83.14
C VAL A 150 -9.64 20.79 -84.63
N ASN A 151 -10.72 20.54 -85.38
CA ASN A 151 -10.72 20.59 -86.83
C ASN A 151 -10.51 22.04 -87.28
N LEU A 152 -9.24 22.46 -87.36
CA LEU A 152 -8.85 23.77 -87.89
C LEU A 152 -9.45 24.05 -89.26
N ASP A 153 -9.73 23.02 -90.06
CA ASP A 153 -10.36 23.14 -91.37
C ASP A 153 -11.79 23.73 -91.32
N VAL A 154 -12.51 23.53 -90.21
CA VAL A 154 -13.86 24.08 -90.01
C VAL A 154 -13.78 25.56 -89.62
N ASP A 155 -12.84 25.90 -88.74
CA ASP A 155 -12.64 27.28 -88.28
C ASP A 155 -12.04 28.17 -89.38
N ILE A 156 -11.17 27.63 -90.23
CA ILE A 156 -10.62 28.33 -91.42
C ILE A 156 -11.75 28.63 -92.42
N LYS A 157 -12.63 27.67 -92.70
CA LYS A 157 -13.81 27.90 -93.58
C LYS A 157 -14.77 28.95 -93.00
N ALA A 158 -14.97 28.97 -91.68
CA ALA A 158 -15.80 29.96 -91.01
C ALA A 158 -15.20 31.38 -91.09
N TYR A 159 -13.86 31.52 -91.09
CA TYR A 159 -13.21 32.81 -91.31
C TYR A 159 -13.24 33.24 -92.79
N GLU A 160 -13.05 32.32 -93.75
CA GLU A 160 -13.14 32.62 -95.18
C GLU A 160 -14.54 33.08 -95.59
N GLN A 161 -15.60 32.50 -95.02
CA GLN A 161 -16.99 32.93 -95.28
C GLN A 161 -17.33 34.31 -94.68
N ASN A 162 -16.68 34.70 -93.59
CA ASN A 162 -16.88 36.00 -92.94
C ASN A 162 -15.87 37.08 -93.41
N GLY A 163 -14.97 36.73 -94.33
CA GLY A 163 -13.90 37.58 -94.86
C GLY A 163 -14.21 38.22 -96.22
N THR A 164 -15.46 38.26 -96.68
CA THR A 164 -15.82 38.98 -97.92
C THR A 164 -16.52 40.30 -97.59
N ILE A 165 -15.70 41.35 -97.44
CA ILE A 165 -16.12 42.75 -97.44
C ILE A 165 -15.99 43.25 -98.88
N THR A 166 -17.09 43.55 -99.57
CA THR A 166 -17.14 44.37 -100.81
C THR A 166 -18.62 44.76 -101.01
N THR A 167 -19.07 45.95 -100.61
CA THR A 167 -18.94 47.27 -101.26
C THR A 167 -19.71 47.40 -102.57
N ALA A 168 -20.90 47.99 -102.50
CA ALA A 168 -21.42 49.07 -103.35
C ALA A 168 -22.76 49.57 -102.78
#